data_AF-A0A2E7ELJ7-F1
#
_entry.id   AF-A0A2E7ELJ7-F1
#
_cell.length_a   1.000
_cell.length_b   1.000
_cell.length_c   1.000
_cell.angle_alpha   90.00
_cell.angle_beta   90.00
_cell.angle_gamma   90.00
#
_symmetry.space_group_name_H-M   'P 1'
#
loop_
_entity.id
_entity.type
_entity.pdbx_description
1 polymer ?
#
loop_
_entity_poly.entity_id
_entity_poly.type
_entity_poly.pdbx_seq_one_letter_code
_entity_poly.pdbx_strand_id
1 'polypeptide(L)'
;MAIAIASLGLAFLISYLLTPAVRRAARRFNFVDRPDGGRKLQAKPVALGGGISLLIVTPIVFVLISMWWGSDLWMMTSQAAKEPGALFGLAAGAALLAVVGLLDDGIGVRGSYKLLWQVIAASLVMGTGLAIPKIVIFQTEIPLGALGSLLTITWLLGAINSFNLIDGVDGLAGSVGVVFSLTFGVIALLGGQQLDSIIAFALAGALLGFLRYNFPPATIYLGDTGSMFIGLILGTIALRCSMKQAATLAFAAPLAIWSIPMFDSLAAVVRRKLTGRSIYATDRGHIHHVLLTRGMSATQAVAFIVILCSVTCAGAVTSWYFQIEWLGFAVVLAVIGFLVFTRVFGHVEFVLLNTKLFGFGRFLSFGSSGDSVDDVHHTRVNLQGTRQWENLWGALVESAERFHLVKMQLNLSMPRLHENFYATWGKSGRHARDLLWQTEIPLIVEGQPVGRLSVTGQQHEAYASTEINQFIDFVETLESELTLLIRRESQMLAAVAEKDSKQQPSKDSPIVEGV
;
A
#
# COMPACT_ATOMS: atom_id res chain seq x y z
N MET A 1 -16.01 30.60 -1.04
CA MET A 1 -14.68 30.75 -0.39
C MET A 1 -14.79 30.99 1.11
N ALA A 2 -15.47 32.05 1.59
CA ALA A 2 -15.59 32.34 3.02
C ALA A 2 -16.13 31.16 3.85
N ILE A 3 -17.22 30.53 3.39
CA ILE A 3 -17.81 29.36 4.05
C ILE A 3 -16.80 28.20 4.16
N ALA A 4 -16.04 27.92 3.09
CA ALA A 4 -15.04 26.85 3.09
C ALA A 4 -13.90 27.11 4.09
N ILE A 5 -13.39 28.35 4.15
CA ILE A 5 -12.36 28.74 5.12
C ILE A 5 -12.90 28.65 6.56
N ALA A 6 -14.14 29.12 6.79
CA ALA A 6 -14.80 28.99 8.09
C ALA A 6 -14.97 27.51 8.49
N SER A 7 -15.30 26.64 7.52
CA SER A 7 -15.41 25.19 7.73
C SER A 7 -14.10 24.59 8.21
N LEU A 8 -12.99 24.95 7.55
CA LEU A 8 -11.65 24.50 7.93
C LEU A 8 -11.28 24.98 9.33
N GLY A 9 -11.42 26.27 9.61
CA GLY A 9 -11.06 26.84 10.91
C GLY A 9 -11.87 26.25 12.07
N LEU A 10 -13.19 26.09 11.86
CA LEU A 10 -14.08 25.50 12.86
C LEU A 10 -13.77 24.02 13.08
N ALA A 11 -13.58 23.24 12.02
CA ALA A 11 -13.22 21.84 12.11
C ALA A 11 -11.87 21.63 12.80
N PHE A 12 -10.89 22.49 12.51
CA PHE A 12 -9.61 22.51 13.19
C PHE A 12 -9.77 22.71 14.69
N LEU A 13 -10.50 23.74 15.11
CA LEU A 13 -10.69 24.05 16.52
C LEU A 13 -11.42 22.91 17.25
N ILE A 14 -12.53 22.41 16.67
CA ILE A 14 -13.31 21.33 17.29
C ILE A 14 -12.46 20.06 17.39
N SER A 15 -11.76 19.67 16.32
CA SER A 15 -10.91 18.47 16.34
C SER A 15 -9.73 18.60 17.32
N TYR A 16 -9.11 19.78 17.38
CA TYR A 16 -8.01 20.07 18.32
C TYR A 16 -8.46 19.92 19.79
N LEU A 17 -9.69 20.31 20.11
CA LEU A 17 -10.26 20.20 21.46
C LEU A 17 -10.84 18.82 21.76
N LEU A 18 -11.45 18.16 20.77
CA LEU A 18 -12.12 16.87 20.92
C LEU A 18 -11.12 15.70 20.99
N THR A 19 -10.03 15.75 20.21
CA THR A 19 -9.05 14.65 20.13
C THR A 19 -8.47 14.27 21.51
N PRO A 20 -8.09 15.21 22.41
CA PRO A 20 -7.71 14.88 23.78
C PRO A 20 -8.79 14.16 24.60
N ALA A 21 -10.06 14.52 24.40
CA ALA A 21 -11.18 13.87 25.09
C ALA A 21 -11.36 12.44 24.59
N VAL A 22 -11.34 12.22 23.28
CA VAL A 22 -11.37 10.88 22.66
C VAL A 22 -10.19 10.04 23.15
N ARG A 23 -8.97 10.60 23.17
CA ARG A 23 -7.77 9.92 23.70
C ARG A 23 -7.91 9.54 25.18
N ARG A 24 -8.55 10.37 26.02
CA ARG A 24 -8.81 10.03 27.43
C ARG A 24 -9.84 8.91 27.55
N ALA A 25 -10.91 8.96 26.76
CA ALA A 25 -11.94 7.92 26.72
C ALA A 25 -11.35 6.57 26.28
N ALA A 26 -10.60 6.55 25.17
CA ALA A 26 -9.94 5.36 24.65
C ALA A 26 -9.03 4.70 25.71
N ARG A 27 -8.21 5.49 26.42
CA ARG A 27 -7.38 4.98 27.52
C ARG A 27 -8.20 4.45 28.69
N ARG A 28 -9.34 5.09 29.03
CA ARG A 28 -10.24 4.64 30.11
C ARG A 28 -10.91 3.31 29.79
N PHE A 29 -11.27 3.08 28.52
CA PHE A 29 -11.87 1.83 28.06
C PHE A 29 -10.85 0.76 27.66
N ASN A 30 -9.55 0.97 27.92
CA ASN A 30 -8.46 0.10 27.46
C ASN A 30 -8.41 -0.12 25.93
N PHE A 31 -8.96 0.81 25.15
CA PHE A 31 -8.92 0.83 23.70
C PHE A 31 -7.58 1.43 23.23
N VAL A 32 -6.50 0.67 23.46
CA VAL A 32 -5.12 1.11 23.24
C VAL A 32 -4.32 0.03 22.51
N ASP A 33 -3.44 0.47 21.62
CA ASP A 33 -2.46 -0.40 21.01
C ASP A 33 -1.25 -0.58 21.93
N ARG A 34 -1.01 -1.82 22.38
CA ARG A 34 0.06 -2.15 23.32
C ARG A 34 1.36 -2.50 22.58
N PRO A 35 2.52 -2.10 23.14
CA PRO A 35 3.81 -2.53 22.60
C PRO A 35 3.92 -4.06 22.70
N ASP A 36 4.41 -4.68 21.63
CA ASP A 36 4.57 -6.14 21.54
C ASP A 36 6.01 -6.61 21.80
N GLY A 37 6.90 -5.69 22.22
CA GLY A 37 8.28 -5.99 22.61
C GLY A 37 9.20 -6.37 21.46
N GLY A 38 8.79 -6.21 20.19
CA GLY A 38 9.68 -6.51 19.06
C GLY A 38 9.26 -5.95 17.69
N ARG A 39 7.98 -6.10 17.27
CA ARG A 39 7.54 -5.68 15.93
C ARG A 39 7.06 -4.22 15.90
N LYS A 40 6.51 -3.72 17.01
CA LYS A 40 5.95 -2.38 17.14
C LYS A 40 7.00 -1.40 17.67
N LEU A 41 7.08 -0.22 17.06
CA LEU A 41 8.10 0.80 17.36
C LEU A 41 7.78 1.60 18.64
N GLN A 42 6.53 1.57 19.13
CA GLN A 42 6.16 2.33 20.32
C GLN A 42 6.70 1.71 21.62
N ALA A 43 7.17 2.54 22.54
CA ALA A 43 7.57 2.14 23.89
C ALA A 43 6.43 2.22 24.92
N LYS A 44 5.33 2.92 24.59
CA LYS A 44 4.18 3.14 25.47
C LYS A 44 2.87 2.79 24.75
N PRO A 45 1.81 2.37 25.47
CA PRO A 45 0.50 2.16 24.85
C PRO A 45 -0.02 3.45 24.22
N VAL A 46 -0.45 3.36 22.95
CA VAL A 46 -1.00 4.50 22.19
C VAL A 46 -2.51 4.31 22.04
N ALA A 47 -3.29 5.37 22.18
CA ALA A 47 -4.75 5.26 22.07
C ALA A 47 -5.19 4.94 20.63
N LEU A 48 -6.20 4.08 20.48
CA LEU A 48 -6.88 3.82 19.21
C LEU A 48 -8.16 4.67 19.10
N GLY A 49 -8.67 4.88 17.89
CA GLY A 49 -9.93 5.60 17.66
C GLY A 49 -9.80 7.09 17.31
N GLY A 50 -8.66 7.53 16.78
CA GLY A 50 -8.49 8.88 16.24
C GLY A 50 -9.54 9.23 15.18
N GLY A 51 -9.91 8.24 14.35
CA GLY A 51 -10.99 8.35 13.36
C GLY A 51 -12.36 8.74 13.91
N ILE A 52 -12.67 8.40 15.16
CA ILE A 52 -13.92 8.82 15.82
C ILE A 52 -13.99 10.35 15.91
N SER A 53 -12.85 11.00 16.17
CA SER A 53 -12.78 12.46 16.22
C SER A 53 -13.18 13.07 14.87
N LEU A 54 -12.68 12.51 13.76
CA LEU A 54 -12.98 12.98 12.41
C LEU A 54 -14.46 12.75 12.04
N LEU A 55 -15.00 11.59 12.41
CA LEU A 55 -16.40 11.24 12.19
C LEU A 55 -17.35 12.18 12.93
N ILE A 56 -17.01 12.59 14.16
CA ILE A 56 -17.84 13.50 14.96
C ILE A 56 -17.71 14.94 14.49
N VAL A 57 -16.50 15.40 14.17
CA VAL A 57 -16.24 16.80 13.79
C VAL A 57 -16.96 17.15 12.48
N THR A 58 -16.93 16.25 11.49
CA THR A 58 -17.42 16.57 10.13
C THR A 58 -18.93 16.92 10.10
N PRO A 59 -19.84 16.15 10.72
CA PRO A 59 -21.25 16.51 10.83
C PRO A 59 -21.51 17.72 11.71
N ILE A 60 -20.79 17.89 12.83
CA ILE A 60 -20.96 19.06 13.72
C ILE A 60 -20.65 20.34 12.95
N VAL A 61 -19.54 20.37 12.21
CA VAL A 61 -19.15 21.52 11.39
C VAL A 61 -20.21 21.81 10.34
N PHE A 62 -20.73 20.78 9.67
CA PHE A 62 -21.81 20.95 8.70
C PHE A 62 -23.06 21.57 9.31
N VAL A 63 -23.49 21.12 10.50
CA VAL A 63 -24.65 21.69 11.23
C VAL A 63 -24.38 23.13 11.67
N LEU A 64 -23.19 23.43 12.19
CA LEU A 64 -22.87 24.80 12.63
C LEU A 64 -22.82 25.78 11.45
N ILE A 65 -22.27 25.36 10.31
CA ILE A 65 -22.27 26.18 9.10
C ILE A 65 -23.69 26.37 8.58
N SER A 66 -24.53 25.33 8.58
CA SER A 66 -25.91 25.44 8.12
C SER A 66 -26.78 26.31 9.04
N MET A 67 -26.43 26.46 10.32
CA MET A 67 -27.09 27.41 11.22
C MET A 67 -26.70 28.86 10.91
N TRP A 68 -25.42 29.12 10.63
CA TRP A 68 -24.90 30.48 10.45
C TRP A 68 -25.08 31.03 9.03
N TRP A 69 -24.97 30.15 8.04
CA TRP A 69 -25.14 30.47 6.62
C TRP A 69 -26.41 29.84 6.04
N GLY A 70 -27.36 29.40 6.86
CA GLY A 70 -28.51 28.59 6.43
C GLY A 70 -29.32 29.16 5.28
N SER A 71 -29.51 30.48 5.22
CA SER A 71 -30.20 31.14 4.10
C SER A 71 -29.42 31.04 2.79
N ASP A 72 -28.11 31.28 2.84
CA ASP A 72 -27.22 31.20 1.68
C ASP A 72 -26.98 29.74 1.28
N LEU A 73 -26.82 28.86 2.26
CA LEU A 73 -26.69 27.42 2.06
C LEU A 73 -27.98 26.86 1.47
N TRP A 74 -29.17 27.28 1.92
CA TRP A 74 -30.45 26.81 1.39
C TRP A 74 -30.68 27.29 -0.05
N MET A 75 -30.32 28.53 -0.38
CA MET A 75 -30.34 29.01 -1.76
C MET A 75 -29.29 28.29 -2.63
N MET A 76 -28.09 28.04 -2.13
CA MET A 76 -27.03 27.30 -2.84
C MET A 76 -27.34 25.81 -2.96
N THR A 77 -27.93 25.21 -1.94
CA THR A 77 -28.38 23.81 -1.94
C THR A 77 -29.66 23.68 -2.72
N SER A 78 -30.51 24.69 -2.96
CA SER A 78 -31.70 24.52 -3.79
C SER A 78 -31.40 24.03 -5.23
N GLN A 79 -30.18 24.23 -5.75
CA GLN A 79 -29.69 23.62 -6.99
C GLN A 79 -29.06 22.22 -6.79
N ALA A 80 -28.52 21.92 -5.60
CA ALA A 80 -28.00 20.59 -5.20
C ALA A 80 -29.04 19.67 -4.51
N ALA A 81 -30.18 20.23 -4.11
CA ALA A 81 -31.32 19.64 -3.42
C ALA A 81 -32.24 18.91 -4.39
N LYS A 82 -31.82 18.75 -5.64
CA LYS A 82 -32.35 17.73 -6.53
C LYS A 82 -32.00 16.31 -6.04
N GLU A 83 -31.03 16.15 -5.12
CA GLU A 83 -30.56 14.84 -4.65
C GLU A 83 -30.29 14.81 -3.10
N PRO A 84 -31.27 15.04 -2.20
CA PRO A 84 -31.07 14.89 -0.76
C PRO A 84 -30.54 13.50 -0.34
N GLY A 85 -30.76 12.48 -1.19
CA GLY A 85 -30.17 11.15 -1.04
C GLY A 85 -28.64 11.15 -1.05
N ALA A 86 -27.98 12.05 -1.78
CA ALA A 86 -26.52 12.04 -1.97
C ALA A 86 -25.70 12.33 -0.71
N LEU A 87 -26.20 13.19 0.17
CA LEU A 87 -25.61 13.41 1.50
C LEU A 87 -25.88 12.22 2.42
N PHE A 88 -27.10 11.70 2.37
CA PHE A 88 -27.51 10.58 3.21
C PHE A 88 -26.72 9.31 2.91
N GLY A 89 -26.55 8.93 1.64
CA GLY A 89 -25.77 7.76 1.27
C GLY A 89 -24.29 7.89 1.63
N LEU A 90 -23.69 9.08 1.49
CA LEU A 90 -22.33 9.35 1.94
C LEU A 90 -22.21 9.25 3.46
N ALA A 91 -23.13 9.86 4.22
CA ALA A 91 -23.13 9.79 5.68
C ALA A 91 -23.36 8.36 6.18
N ALA A 92 -24.28 7.61 5.57
CA ALA A 92 -24.57 6.22 5.91
C ALA A 92 -23.37 5.31 5.61
N GLY A 93 -22.75 5.42 4.44
CA GLY A 93 -21.54 4.68 4.08
C GLY A 93 -20.36 5.02 4.99
N ALA A 94 -20.18 6.30 5.32
CA ALA A 94 -19.13 6.76 6.22
C ALA A 94 -19.33 6.25 7.65
N ALA A 95 -20.56 6.29 8.17
CA ALA A 95 -20.90 5.75 9.48
C ALA A 95 -20.69 4.23 9.53
N LEU A 96 -21.10 3.50 8.48
CA LEU A 96 -20.89 2.06 8.36
C LEU A 96 -19.40 1.71 8.42
N LEU A 97 -18.57 2.37 7.60
CA LEU A 97 -17.13 2.13 7.59
C LEU A 97 -16.45 2.53 8.90
N ALA A 98 -16.91 3.59 9.54
CA ALA A 98 -16.38 3.98 10.84
C ALA A 98 -16.66 2.91 11.90
N VAL A 99 -17.86 2.34 11.92
CA VAL A 99 -18.20 1.21 12.82
C VAL A 99 -17.34 0.00 12.51
N VAL A 100 -17.22 -0.38 11.24
CA VAL A 100 -16.40 -1.54 10.83
C VAL A 100 -14.93 -1.33 11.18
N GLY A 101 -14.41 -0.12 10.96
CA GLY A 101 -13.04 0.22 11.32
C GLY A 101 -12.81 0.26 12.84
N LEU A 102 -13.82 0.67 13.61
CA LEU A 102 -13.73 0.63 15.07
C LEU A 102 -13.72 -0.80 15.60
N LEU A 103 -14.49 -1.68 14.96
CA LEU A 103 -14.43 -3.11 15.22
C LEU A 103 -13.06 -3.68 14.83
N ASP A 104 -12.51 -3.31 13.67
CA ASP A 104 -11.19 -3.76 13.24
C ASP A 104 -10.07 -3.33 14.21
N ASP A 105 -10.06 -2.05 14.60
CA ASP A 105 -9.13 -1.50 15.58
C ASP A 105 -9.18 -2.24 16.93
N GLY A 106 -10.35 -2.79 17.31
CA GLY A 106 -10.56 -3.50 18.56
C GLY A 106 -10.28 -4.99 18.54
N ILE A 107 -10.77 -5.70 17.52
CA ILE A 107 -10.77 -7.18 17.47
C ILE A 107 -10.03 -7.78 16.26
N GLY A 108 -9.56 -6.96 15.32
CA GLY A 108 -8.86 -7.42 14.10
C GLY A 108 -9.76 -8.23 13.17
N VAL A 109 -10.56 -7.55 12.36
CA VAL A 109 -11.52 -8.16 11.43
C VAL A 109 -10.77 -8.81 10.25
N ARG A 110 -11.23 -9.98 9.80
CA ARG A 110 -10.61 -10.65 8.64
C ARG A 110 -10.79 -9.79 7.39
N GLY A 111 -9.73 -9.68 6.58
CA GLY A 111 -9.72 -8.82 5.39
C GLY A 111 -10.87 -9.05 4.39
N SER A 112 -11.36 -10.28 4.26
CA SER A 112 -12.51 -10.59 3.40
C SER A 112 -13.83 -9.96 3.90
N TYR A 113 -14.06 -9.95 5.22
CA TYR A 113 -15.23 -9.28 5.80
C TYR A 113 -15.10 -7.76 5.73
N LYS A 114 -13.89 -7.22 5.93
CA LYS A 114 -13.62 -5.80 5.73
C LYS A 114 -13.96 -5.37 4.30
N LEU A 115 -13.53 -6.14 3.30
CA LEU A 115 -13.86 -5.87 1.89
C LEU A 115 -15.37 -5.92 1.62
N LEU A 116 -16.10 -6.90 2.17
CA LEU A 116 -17.56 -6.98 2.04
C LEU A 116 -18.24 -5.71 2.54
N TRP A 117 -17.87 -5.23 3.72
CA TRP A 117 -18.45 -4.01 4.27
C TRP A 117 -18.06 -2.75 3.49
N GLN A 118 -16.86 -2.70 2.92
CA GLN A 118 -16.47 -1.64 1.99
C GLN A 118 -17.32 -1.65 0.71
N VAL A 119 -17.64 -2.83 0.17
CA VAL A 119 -18.56 -2.95 -0.97
C VAL A 119 -19.96 -2.44 -0.61
N ILE A 120 -20.47 -2.79 0.56
CA ILE A 120 -21.78 -2.33 1.04
C ILE A 120 -21.77 -0.80 1.21
N ALA A 121 -20.74 -0.24 1.86
CA ALA A 121 -20.60 1.20 2.02
C ALA A 121 -20.51 1.94 0.67
N ALA A 122 -19.70 1.44 -0.26
CA ALA A 122 -19.60 1.99 -1.61
C ALA A 122 -20.93 1.91 -2.37
N SER A 123 -21.70 0.82 -2.17
CA SER A 123 -23.03 0.65 -2.77
C SER A 123 -24.06 1.62 -2.20
N LEU A 124 -23.99 1.95 -0.90
CA LEU A 124 -24.84 2.98 -0.29
C LEU A 124 -24.57 4.36 -0.90
N VAL A 125 -23.32 4.70 -1.17
CA VAL A 125 -22.96 5.94 -1.87
C VAL A 125 -23.41 5.89 -3.34
N MET A 126 -23.21 4.78 -4.02
CA MET A 126 -23.64 4.61 -5.41
C MET A 126 -25.17 4.68 -5.57
N GLY A 127 -25.93 4.18 -4.59
CA GLY A 127 -27.39 4.21 -4.56
C GLY A 127 -27.99 5.62 -4.59
N THR A 128 -27.17 6.66 -4.45
CA THR A 128 -27.56 8.06 -4.57
C THR A 128 -27.32 8.63 -5.98
N GLY A 129 -27.19 7.78 -7.00
CA GLY A 129 -26.93 8.20 -8.37
C GLY A 129 -25.45 8.46 -8.70
N LEU A 130 -24.52 8.17 -7.79
CA LEU A 130 -23.09 8.28 -8.07
C LEU A 130 -22.63 7.07 -8.89
N ALA A 131 -22.56 7.21 -10.21
CA ALA A 131 -21.99 6.21 -11.11
C ALA A 131 -21.24 6.90 -12.26
N ILE A 132 -20.12 6.32 -12.71
CA ILE A 132 -19.40 6.77 -13.90
C ILE A 132 -20.28 6.50 -15.12
N PRO A 133 -20.83 7.53 -15.79
CA PRO A 133 -21.86 7.29 -16.81
C PRO A 133 -21.26 6.89 -18.16
N LYS A 134 -20.11 7.48 -18.51
CA LYS A 134 -19.45 7.33 -19.80
C LYS A 134 -17.95 7.54 -19.67
N ILE A 135 -17.20 7.04 -20.65
CA ILE A 135 -15.77 7.36 -20.86
C ILE A 135 -15.64 8.00 -22.23
N VAL A 136 -14.75 8.98 -22.36
CA VAL A 136 -14.38 9.57 -23.65
C VAL A 136 -13.07 8.96 -24.11
N ILE A 137 -13.08 8.34 -25.28
CA ILE A 137 -11.90 7.82 -25.95
C ILE A 137 -11.86 8.42 -27.36
N PHE A 138 -10.79 9.12 -27.72
CA PHE A 138 -10.67 9.83 -29.01
C PHE A 138 -11.90 10.68 -29.37
N GLN A 139 -12.37 11.50 -28.41
CA GLN A 139 -13.58 12.34 -28.54
C GLN A 139 -14.90 11.57 -28.76
N THR A 140 -14.88 10.23 -28.71
CA THR A 140 -16.07 9.39 -28.78
C THR A 140 -16.55 9.10 -27.36
N GLU A 141 -17.81 9.45 -27.08
CA GLU A 141 -18.45 9.13 -25.81
C GLU A 141 -18.97 7.69 -25.82
N ILE A 142 -18.41 6.85 -24.95
CA ILE A 142 -18.83 5.46 -24.79
C ILE A 142 -19.65 5.35 -23.50
N PRO A 143 -20.98 5.12 -23.58
CA PRO A 143 -21.80 4.88 -22.40
C PRO A 143 -21.43 3.55 -21.76
N LEU A 144 -21.26 3.54 -20.43
CA LEU A 144 -20.79 2.35 -19.73
C LEU A 144 -21.90 1.45 -19.17
N GLY A 145 -23.09 2.00 -18.91
CA GLY A 145 -24.17 1.27 -18.26
C GLY A 145 -23.70 0.59 -16.96
N ALA A 146 -23.92 -0.72 -16.83
CA ALA A 146 -23.52 -1.51 -15.66
C ALA A 146 -22.00 -1.51 -15.39
N LEU A 147 -21.17 -1.37 -16.43
CA LEU A 147 -19.71 -1.28 -16.27
C LEU A 147 -19.32 -0.01 -15.51
N GLY A 148 -20.10 1.07 -15.64
CA GLY A 148 -19.91 2.33 -14.92
C GLY A 148 -20.06 2.15 -13.41
N SER A 149 -21.06 1.39 -12.99
CA SER A 149 -21.28 1.02 -11.59
C SER A 149 -20.13 0.18 -11.04
N LEU A 150 -19.67 -0.83 -11.80
CA LEU A 150 -18.54 -1.67 -11.39
C LEU A 150 -17.25 -0.86 -11.22
N LEU A 151 -16.96 0.04 -12.16
CA LEU A 151 -15.80 0.93 -12.07
C LEU A 151 -15.90 1.90 -10.89
N THR A 152 -17.10 2.38 -10.58
CA THR A 152 -17.36 3.26 -9.43
C THR A 152 -17.07 2.56 -8.11
N ILE A 153 -17.61 1.34 -7.92
CA ILE A 153 -17.32 0.53 -6.74
C ILE A 153 -15.82 0.24 -6.67
N THR A 154 -15.22 -0.19 -7.78
CA THR A 154 -13.78 -0.51 -7.85
C THR A 154 -12.93 0.70 -7.46
N TRP A 155 -13.27 1.89 -7.95
CA TRP A 155 -12.60 3.14 -7.57
C TRP A 155 -12.72 3.41 -6.08
N LEU A 156 -13.92 3.35 -5.51
CA LEU A 156 -14.14 3.61 -4.08
C LEU A 156 -13.40 2.59 -3.20
N LEU A 157 -13.42 1.30 -3.57
CA LEU A 157 -12.63 0.27 -2.87
C LEU A 157 -11.13 0.54 -2.97
N GLY A 158 -10.64 0.95 -4.14
CA GLY A 158 -9.25 1.33 -4.35
C GLY A 158 -8.85 2.54 -3.50
N ALA A 159 -9.70 3.58 -3.46
CA ALA A 159 -9.51 4.77 -2.64
C ALA A 159 -9.46 4.42 -1.15
N ILE A 160 -10.45 3.67 -0.65
CA ILE A 160 -10.52 3.23 0.76
C ILE A 160 -9.28 2.42 1.14
N ASN A 161 -8.96 1.38 0.37
CA ASN A 161 -7.87 0.47 0.73
C ASN A 161 -6.49 1.11 0.57
N SER A 162 -6.27 1.92 -0.47
CA SER A 162 -4.98 2.61 -0.62
C SER A 162 -4.74 3.64 0.48
N PHE A 163 -5.79 4.33 0.93
CA PHE A 163 -5.67 5.26 2.05
C PHE A 163 -5.46 4.53 3.39
N ASN A 164 -6.10 3.38 3.56
CA ASN A 164 -5.89 2.51 4.73
C ASN A 164 -4.47 1.94 4.78
N LEU A 165 -3.89 1.55 3.64
CA LEU A 165 -2.54 0.96 3.57
C LEU A 165 -1.41 1.97 3.86
N ILE A 166 -1.62 3.26 3.59
CA ILE A 166 -0.63 4.30 3.93
C ILE A 166 -0.64 4.67 5.42
N ASP A 167 -1.65 4.26 6.20
CA ASP A 167 -1.75 4.51 7.65
C ASP A 167 -0.86 3.55 8.46
N GLY A 168 0.41 3.42 8.06
CA GLY A 168 1.42 2.56 8.69
C GLY A 168 2.47 3.30 9.51
N VAL A 169 2.49 4.64 9.44
CA VAL A 169 3.44 5.51 10.16
C VAL A 169 2.69 6.69 10.76
N ASP A 170 3.04 7.03 12.01
CA ASP A 170 2.57 8.22 12.73
C ASP A 170 2.55 9.47 11.83
N GLY A 171 1.40 10.14 11.74
CA GLY A 171 1.23 11.38 10.99
C GLY A 171 1.17 11.23 9.47
N LEU A 172 1.44 10.05 8.87
CA LEU A 172 1.50 9.88 7.42
C LEU A 172 0.13 10.04 6.76
N ALA A 173 -0.84 9.18 7.11
CA ALA A 173 -2.18 9.21 6.54
C ALA A 173 -2.90 10.54 6.84
N GLY A 174 -2.70 11.09 8.05
CA GLY A 174 -3.21 12.40 8.41
C GLY A 174 -2.66 13.53 7.53
N SER A 175 -1.34 13.57 7.31
CA SER A 175 -0.70 14.63 6.51
C SER A 175 -1.05 14.53 5.04
N VAL A 176 -1.04 13.33 4.46
CA VAL A 176 -1.49 13.08 3.08
C VAL A 176 -2.98 13.44 2.95
N GLY A 177 -3.79 13.13 3.96
CA GLY A 177 -5.21 13.45 4.00
C GLY A 177 -5.49 14.95 3.98
N VAL A 178 -4.69 15.76 4.69
CA VAL A 178 -4.77 17.23 4.62
C VAL A 178 -4.48 17.71 3.21
N VAL A 179 -3.40 17.25 2.58
CA VAL A 179 -3.03 17.66 1.21
C VAL A 179 -4.14 17.30 0.23
N PHE A 180 -4.65 16.06 0.28
CA PHE A 180 -5.72 15.63 -0.63
C PHE A 180 -7.02 16.40 -0.38
N SER A 181 -7.40 16.59 0.89
CA SER A 181 -8.61 17.34 1.26
C SER A 181 -8.56 18.79 0.81
N LEU A 182 -7.44 19.47 0.99
CA LEU A 182 -7.25 20.85 0.50
C LEU A 182 -7.31 20.89 -1.03
N THR A 183 -6.65 19.95 -1.70
CA THR A 183 -6.59 19.91 -3.17
C THR A 183 -7.97 19.68 -3.79
N PHE A 184 -8.69 18.65 -3.32
CA PHE A 184 -10.07 18.40 -3.75
C PHE A 184 -11.00 19.53 -3.33
N GLY A 185 -10.80 20.14 -2.17
CA GLY A 185 -11.58 21.30 -1.72
C GLY A 185 -11.44 22.49 -2.66
N VAL A 186 -10.21 22.77 -3.14
CA VAL A 186 -9.92 23.82 -4.12
C VAL A 186 -10.55 23.47 -5.48
N ILE A 187 -10.35 22.25 -5.98
CA ILE A 187 -10.94 21.81 -7.26
C ILE A 187 -12.48 21.89 -7.21
N ALA A 188 -13.09 21.42 -6.12
CA ALA A 188 -14.54 21.50 -5.92
C ALA A 188 -15.01 22.96 -5.87
N LEU A 189 -14.27 23.84 -5.17
CA LEU A 189 -14.60 25.26 -5.10
C LEU A 189 -14.57 25.92 -6.48
N LEU A 190 -13.52 25.66 -7.25
CA LEU A 190 -13.36 26.22 -8.60
C LEU A 190 -14.39 25.62 -9.58
N GLY A 191 -14.76 24.36 -9.41
CA GLY A 191 -15.79 23.66 -10.19
C GLY A 191 -17.24 23.93 -9.75
N GLY A 192 -17.46 24.88 -8.83
CA GLY A 192 -18.81 25.24 -8.34
C GLY A 192 -19.50 24.17 -7.50
N GLN A 193 -18.76 23.19 -6.99
CA GLN A 193 -19.25 22.12 -6.10
C GLN A 193 -19.10 22.55 -4.64
N GLN A 194 -19.94 23.50 -4.24
CA GLN A 194 -19.83 24.16 -2.94
C GLN A 194 -19.90 23.19 -1.76
N LEU A 195 -20.81 22.21 -1.83
CA LEU A 195 -21.02 21.22 -0.77
C LEU A 195 -19.80 20.31 -0.60
N ASP A 196 -19.27 19.77 -1.70
CA ASP A 196 -18.08 18.91 -1.65
C ASP A 196 -16.84 19.71 -1.21
N SER A 197 -16.75 20.99 -1.58
CA SER A 197 -15.72 21.91 -1.08
C SER A 197 -15.82 22.09 0.44
N ILE A 198 -17.02 22.35 0.99
CA ILE A 198 -17.23 22.48 2.44
C ILE A 198 -16.80 21.20 3.18
N ILE A 199 -17.21 20.03 2.69
CA ILE A 199 -16.83 18.74 3.29
C ILE A 199 -15.31 18.54 3.25
N ALA A 200 -14.68 18.83 2.11
CA ALA A 200 -13.23 18.68 1.95
C ALA A 200 -12.44 19.64 2.86
N PHE A 201 -12.82 20.92 2.93
CA PHE A 201 -12.17 21.89 3.81
C PHE A 201 -12.42 21.59 5.30
N ALA A 202 -13.62 21.11 5.67
CA ALA A 202 -13.90 20.63 7.02
C ALA A 202 -13.03 19.42 7.37
N LEU A 203 -12.87 18.44 6.46
CA LEU A 203 -12.00 17.29 6.67
C LEU A 203 -10.53 17.71 6.82
N ALA A 204 -10.05 18.66 5.98
CA ALA A 204 -8.71 19.21 6.10
C ALA A 204 -8.47 19.86 7.47
N GLY A 205 -9.41 20.68 7.94
CA GLY A 205 -9.36 21.29 9.27
C GLY A 205 -9.36 20.24 10.38
N ALA A 206 -10.26 19.27 10.32
CA ALA A 206 -10.34 18.19 11.30
C ALA A 206 -9.03 17.39 11.38
N LEU A 207 -8.42 17.08 10.23
CA LEU A 207 -7.14 16.38 10.15
C LEU A 207 -5.99 17.24 10.70
N LEU A 208 -5.94 18.54 10.41
CA LEU A 208 -4.94 19.46 10.98
C LEU A 208 -5.04 19.51 12.52
N GLY A 209 -6.24 19.57 13.07
CA GLY A 209 -6.47 19.55 14.53
C GLY A 209 -6.07 18.21 15.16
N PHE A 210 -6.36 17.11 14.47
CA PHE A 210 -6.00 15.75 14.89
C PHE A 210 -4.48 15.50 14.83
N LEU A 211 -3.82 15.98 13.77
CA LEU A 211 -2.39 15.79 13.52
C LEU A 211 -1.52 16.29 14.67
N ARG A 212 -1.96 17.31 15.44
CA ARG A 212 -1.24 17.76 16.63
C ARG A 212 -0.93 16.62 17.61
N TYR A 213 -1.80 15.61 17.67
CA TYR A 213 -1.72 14.47 18.59
C TYR A 213 -1.27 13.17 17.92
N ASN A 214 -1.26 13.12 16.59
CA ASN A 214 -0.89 11.95 15.79
C ASN A 214 0.48 12.07 15.11
N PHE A 215 1.03 13.28 14.99
CA PHE A 215 2.38 13.48 14.44
C PHE A 215 3.44 12.77 15.31
N PRO A 216 4.51 12.19 14.72
CA PRO A 216 5.50 11.43 15.48
C PRO A 216 6.11 12.22 16.64
N PRO A 217 6.20 11.66 17.87
CA PRO A 217 5.61 10.40 18.31
C PRO A 217 4.10 10.52 18.60
N ALA A 218 3.29 9.63 18.04
CA ALA A 218 1.83 9.69 18.18
C ALA A 218 1.35 9.38 19.60
N THR A 219 0.29 10.07 20.04
CA THR A 219 -0.42 9.81 21.29
C THR A 219 -1.80 9.20 21.09
N ILE A 220 -2.28 9.22 19.84
CA ILE A 220 -3.49 8.57 19.36
C ILE A 220 -3.28 8.22 17.88
N TYR A 221 -3.62 6.99 17.49
CA TYR A 221 -3.57 6.54 16.12
C TYR A 221 -4.87 6.86 15.38
N LEU A 222 -4.76 7.10 14.08
CA LEU A 222 -5.90 7.35 13.21
C LEU A 222 -6.79 6.10 13.14
N GLY A 223 -6.16 4.95 12.93
CA GLY A 223 -6.79 3.64 12.93
C GLY A 223 -7.58 3.37 11.66
N ASP A 224 -8.10 2.16 11.58
CA ASP A 224 -8.94 1.70 10.50
C ASP A 224 -10.22 2.52 10.38
N THR A 225 -10.79 2.96 11.51
CA THR A 225 -11.94 3.88 11.55
C THR A 225 -11.67 5.12 10.72
N GLY A 226 -10.52 5.77 10.93
CA GLY A 226 -10.22 7.06 10.34
C GLY A 226 -9.76 6.96 8.89
N SER A 227 -8.87 6.02 8.60
CA SER A 227 -8.30 5.87 7.27
C SER A 227 -9.34 5.40 6.23
N MET A 228 -10.25 4.48 6.59
CA MET A 228 -11.35 4.08 5.70
C MET A 228 -12.37 5.21 5.50
N PHE A 229 -12.69 5.96 6.57
CA PHE A 229 -13.55 7.13 6.50
C PHE A 229 -12.99 8.18 5.53
N ILE A 230 -11.71 8.55 5.67
CA ILE A 230 -11.04 9.51 4.77
C ILE A 230 -11.07 9.01 3.33
N GLY A 231 -10.73 7.74 3.11
CA GLY A 231 -10.70 7.14 1.77
C GLY A 231 -12.07 7.17 1.09
N LEU A 232 -13.17 6.90 1.81
CA LEU A 232 -14.52 6.99 1.26
C LEU A 232 -14.92 8.42 0.93
N ILE A 233 -14.72 9.37 1.86
CA ILE A 233 -15.11 10.77 1.66
C ILE A 233 -14.35 11.37 0.48
N LEU A 234 -13.02 11.28 0.48
CA LEU A 234 -12.18 11.84 -0.59
C LEU A 234 -12.38 11.09 -1.91
N GLY A 235 -12.56 9.76 -1.89
CA GLY A 235 -12.83 8.98 -3.09
C GLY A 235 -14.17 9.35 -3.74
N THR A 236 -15.18 9.68 -2.92
CA THR A 236 -16.49 10.17 -3.38
C THR A 236 -16.38 11.58 -3.98
N ILE A 237 -15.72 12.49 -3.27
CA ILE A 237 -15.50 13.87 -3.74
C ILE A 237 -14.73 13.87 -5.06
N ALA A 238 -13.73 12.99 -5.19
CA ALA A 238 -12.97 12.83 -6.41
C ALA A 238 -13.86 12.50 -7.61
N LEU A 239 -14.77 11.52 -7.48
CA LEU A 239 -15.72 11.16 -8.54
C LEU A 239 -16.70 12.30 -8.85
N ARG A 240 -17.25 12.96 -7.84
CA ARG A 240 -18.17 14.10 -8.04
C ARG A 240 -17.49 15.25 -8.79
N CYS A 241 -16.25 15.55 -8.42
CA CYS A 241 -15.41 16.54 -9.10
C CYS A 241 -15.23 16.20 -10.58
N SER A 242 -15.07 14.92 -10.88
CA SER A 242 -14.84 14.38 -12.23
C SER A 242 -16.06 14.48 -13.14
N MET A 243 -17.27 14.22 -12.62
CA MET A 243 -18.48 14.05 -13.42
C MET A 243 -19.01 15.35 -14.05
N LYS A 244 -18.61 16.52 -13.55
CA LYS A 244 -19.00 17.82 -14.11
C LYS A 244 -18.07 18.34 -15.22
N GLN A 245 -16.98 17.65 -15.49
CA GLN A 245 -15.97 18.05 -16.47
C GLN A 245 -16.13 17.28 -17.78
N ALA A 246 -15.49 17.74 -18.86
CA ALA A 246 -15.36 16.95 -20.08
C ALA A 246 -14.72 15.59 -19.73
N ALA A 247 -15.24 14.49 -20.27
CA ALA A 247 -14.97 13.15 -19.72
C ALA A 247 -13.49 12.71 -19.80
N THR A 248 -12.64 13.37 -20.59
CA THR A 248 -11.18 13.16 -20.61
C THR A 248 -10.49 13.79 -19.39
N LEU A 249 -10.91 14.99 -18.98
CA LEU A 249 -10.41 15.70 -17.79
C LEU A 249 -10.89 15.06 -16.48
N ALA A 250 -12.04 14.38 -16.53
CA ALA A 250 -12.72 13.80 -15.39
C ALA A 250 -11.77 12.95 -14.53
N PHE A 251 -10.97 12.04 -15.12
CA PHE A 251 -10.13 11.13 -14.34
C PHE A 251 -8.71 11.63 -14.07
N ALA A 252 -8.24 12.66 -14.78
CA ALA A 252 -6.86 13.12 -14.67
C ALA A 252 -6.54 13.65 -13.25
N ALA A 253 -7.40 14.52 -12.70
CA ALA A 253 -7.16 15.11 -11.39
C ALA A 253 -7.26 14.10 -10.23
N PRO A 254 -8.31 13.24 -10.14
CA PRO A 254 -8.37 12.16 -9.15
C PRO A 254 -7.16 11.22 -9.20
N LEU A 255 -6.77 10.77 -10.40
CA LEU A 255 -5.63 9.87 -10.57
C LEU A 255 -4.32 10.54 -10.19
N ALA A 256 -4.16 11.83 -10.51
CA ALA A 256 -2.97 12.57 -10.14
C ALA A 256 -2.83 12.75 -8.63
N ILE A 257 -3.91 13.14 -7.96
CA ILE A 257 -3.96 13.28 -6.50
C ILE A 257 -3.67 11.93 -5.84
N TRP A 258 -4.36 10.88 -6.24
CA TRP A 258 -4.26 9.55 -5.62
C TRP A 258 -3.08 8.70 -6.08
N SER A 259 -2.23 9.23 -6.97
CA SER A 259 -1.18 8.48 -7.66
C SER A 259 -0.24 7.74 -6.68
N ILE A 260 0.24 8.41 -5.63
CA ILE A 260 1.20 7.82 -4.69
C ILE A 260 0.57 6.67 -3.87
N PRO A 261 -0.57 6.83 -3.16
CA PRO A 261 -1.19 5.71 -2.44
C PRO A 261 -1.65 4.57 -3.37
N MET A 262 -2.17 4.89 -4.55
CA MET A 262 -2.55 3.84 -5.52
C MET A 262 -1.33 3.09 -6.03
N PHE A 263 -0.23 3.79 -6.35
CA PHE A 263 1.01 3.15 -6.81
C PHE A 263 1.59 2.22 -5.75
N ASP A 264 1.62 2.65 -4.48
CA ASP A 264 2.06 1.81 -3.36
C ASP A 264 1.23 0.54 -3.21
N SER A 265 -0.10 0.68 -3.32
CA SER A 265 -1.04 -0.44 -3.23
C SER A 265 -0.92 -1.39 -4.42
N LEU A 266 -0.81 -0.85 -5.64
CA LEU A 266 -0.62 -1.62 -6.86
C LEU A 266 0.72 -2.37 -6.84
N ALA A 267 1.80 -1.74 -6.39
CA ALA A 267 3.10 -2.38 -6.22
C ALA A 267 3.01 -3.58 -5.27
N ALA A 268 2.30 -3.44 -4.14
CA ALA A 268 2.07 -4.55 -3.22
C ALA A 268 1.29 -5.70 -3.85
N VAL A 269 0.21 -5.41 -4.59
CA VAL A 269 -0.57 -6.43 -5.30
C VAL A 269 0.28 -7.14 -6.37
N VAL A 270 1.05 -6.38 -7.15
CA VAL A 270 1.95 -6.92 -8.18
C VAL A 270 3.01 -7.83 -7.53
N ARG A 271 3.70 -7.38 -6.47
CA ARG A 271 4.66 -8.21 -5.73
C ARG A 271 4.03 -9.50 -5.25
N ARG A 272 2.87 -9.43 -4.58
CA ARG A 272 2.19 -10.62 -4.02
C ARG A 272 1.82 -11.61 -5.12
N LYS A 273 1.22 -11.12 -6.21
CA LYS A 273 0.80 -11.96 -7.35
C LYS A 273 1.99 -12.59 -8.07
N LEU A 274 3.08 -11.84 -8.27
CA LEU A 274 4.27 -12.34 -8.95
C LEU A 274 5.09 -13.29 -8.09
N THR A 275 5.02 -13.20 -6.77
CA THR A 275 5.70 -14.10 -5.81
C THR A 275 4.83 -15.27 -5.33
N GLY A 276 3.62 -15.43 -5.87
CA GLY A 276 2.70 -16.52 -5.50
C GLY A 276 2.08 -16.40 -4.10
N ARG A 277 2.18 -15.22 -3.46
CA ARG A 277 1.61 -14.95 -2.13
C ARG A 277 0.14 -14.54 -2.25
N SER A 278 -0.65 -14.87 -1.22
CA SER A 278 -2.03 -14.39 -1.11
C SER A 278 -2.07 -12.85 -1.13
N ILE A 279 -3.09 -12.27 -1.78
CA ILE A 279 -3.32 -10.82 -1.80
C ILE A 279 -3.54 -10.27 -0.38
N TYR A 280 -4.02 -11.10 0.56
CA TYR A 280 -4.26 -10.71 1.95
C TYR A 280 -3.03 -10.87 2.87
N ALA A 281 -1.91 -11.37 2.36
CA ALA A 281 -0.71 -11.53 3.16
C ALA A 281 -0.13 -10.15 3.55
N THR A 282 0.34 -10.03 4.79
CA THR A 282 1.01 -8.81 5.26
C THR A 282 2.26 -8.54 4.41
N ASP A 283 2.40 -7.31 3.90
CA ASP A 283 3.56 -6.88 3.13
C ASP A 283 4.27 -5.75 3.85
N ARG A 284 5.59 -5.81 3.88
CA ARG A 284 6.46 -4.74 4.42
C ARG A 284 7.16 -3.95 3.32
N GLY A 285 6.84 -4.23 2.05
CA GLY A 285 7.33 -3.49 0.90
C GLY A 285 6.55 -2.22 0.59
N HIS A 286 5.82 -1.63 1.55
CA HIS A 286 5.16 -0.34 1.35
C HIS A 286 6.18 0.80 1.41
N ILE A 287 5.92 1.90 0.69
CA ILE A 287 6.87 3.00 0.50
C ILE A 287 7.41 3.54 1.83
N HIS A 288 6.55 3.69 2.84
CA HIS A 288 6.95 4.17 4.16
C HIS A 288 7.93 3.21 4.86
N HIS A 289 7.70 1.90 4.77
CA HIS A 289 8.61 0.90 5.33
C HIS A 289 9.95 0.90 4.58
N VAL A 290 9.94 1.04 3.25
CA VAL A 290 11.17 1.11 2.45
C VAL A 290 12.00 2.35 2.80
N LEU A 291 11.37 3.49 3.10
CA LEU A 291 12.09 4.70 3.53
C LEU A 291 12.68 4.52 4.94
N LEU A 292 11.92 3.93 5.87
CA LEU A 292 12.40 3.65 7.23
C LEU A 292 13.58 2.67 7.23
N THR A 293 13.55 1.61 6.41
CA THR A 293 14.66 0.64 6.31
C THR A 293 15.92 1.23 5.68
N ARG A 294 15.80 2.34 4.94
CA ARG A 294 16.94 3.12 4.43
C ARG A 294 17.54 4.09 5.46
N GLY A 295 17.05 4.05 6.70
CA GLY A 295 17.54 4.89 7.80
C GLY A 295 16.87 6.26 7.90
N MET A 296 15.80 6.53 7.14
CA MET A 296 15.01 7.75 7.36
C MET A 296 14.23 7.64 8.67
N SER A 297 14.18 8.74 9.43
CA SER A 297 13.25 8.85 10.56
C SER A 297 11.79 8.90 10.08
N ALA A 298 10.84 8.56 10.96
CA ALA A 298 9.41 8.63 10.65
C ALA A 298 9.00 10.01 10.11
N THR A 299 9.49 11.09 10.73
CA THR A 299 9.22 12.47 10.28
C THR A 299 9.77 12.75 8.88
N GLN A 300 10.98 12.28 8.56
CA GLN A 300 11.57 12.42 7.24
C GLN A 300 10.78 11.63 6.18
N ALA A 301 10.36 10.40 6.49
CA ALA A 301 9.56 9.58 5.60
C ALA A 301 8.20 10.23 5.32
N VAL A 302 7.53 10.77 6.35
CA VAL A 302 6.28 11.53 6.21
C VAL A 302 6.49 12.75 5.33
N ALA A 303 7.50 13.59 5.62
CA ALA A 303 7.78 14.79 4.84
C ALA A 303 8.05 14.47 3.36
N PHE A 304 8.84 13.43 3.09
CA PHE A 304 9.16 13.00 1.73
C PHE A 304 7.91 12.59 0.95
N ILE A 305 7.06 11.73 1.52
CA ILE A 305 5.82 11.29 0.87
C ILE A 305 4.85 12.46 0.69
N VAL A 306 4.72 13.34 1.69
CA VAL A 306 3.85 14.52 1.61
C VAL A 306 4.33 15.49 0.51
N ILE A 307 5.64 15.67 0.34
CA ILE A 307 6.19 16.48 -0.76
C ILE A 307 5.82 15.87 -2.11
N LEU A 308 5.99 14.56 -2.30
CA LEU A 308 5.61 13.89 -3.54
C LEU A 308 4.12 14.04 -3.84
N CYS A 309 3.25 13.81 -2.86
CA CYS A 309 1.81 14.03 -2.98
C CYS A 309 1.48 15.49 -3.28
N SER A 310 2.18 16.45 -2.67
CA SER A 310 1.95 17.87 -2.91
C SER A 310 2.32 18.28 -4.33
N VAL A 311 3.39 17.71 -4.90
CA VAL A 311 3.78 17.94 -6.30
C VAL A 311 2.71 17.41 -7.25
N THR A 312 2.20 16.18 -7.05
CA THR A 312 1.16 15.62 -7.92
C THR A 312 -0.18 16.34 -7.74
N CYS A 313 -0.52 16.78 -6.53
CA CYS A 313 -1.68 17.62 -6.25
C CYS A 313 -1.59 19.00 -6.91
N ALA A 314 -0.41 19.65 -6.88
CA ALA A 314 -0.18 20.89 -7.60
C ALA A 314 -0.31 20.69 -9.12
N GLY A 315 0.22 19.59 -9.65
CA GLY A 315 0.00 19.15 -11.03
C GLY A 315 -1.49 18.98 -11.38
N ALA A 316 -2.27 18.39 -10.47
CA ALA A 316 -3.71 18.22 -10.65
C ALA A 316 -4.46 19.57 -10.69
N VAL A 317 -4.16 20.48 -9.76
CA VAL A 317 -4.79 21.81 -9.71
C VAL A 317 -4.42 22.65 -10.92
N THR A 318 -3.15 22.64 -11.34
CA THR A 318 -2.69 23.37 -12.52
C THR A 318 -3.28 22.80 -13.80
N SER A 319 -3.31 21.47 -13.96
CA SER A 319 -3.98 20.80 -15.07
C SER A 319 -5.47 21.18 -15.13
N TRP A 320 -6.14 21.19 -13.97
CA TRP A 320 -7.55 21.59 -13.87
C TRP A 320 -7.74 23.08 -14.21
N TYR A 321 -6.91 23.97 -13.69
CA TYR A 321 -7.05 25.42 -13.87
C TYR A 321 -6.78 25.85 -15.31
N PHE A 322 -5.72 25.34 -15.93
CA PHE A 322 -5.36 25.68 -17.31
C PHE A 322 -6.06 24.81 -18.37
N GLN A 323 -6.85 23.81 -17.96
CA GLN A 323 -7.49 22.83 -18.85
C GLN A 323 -6.47 22.09 -19.75
N ILE A 324 -5.26 21.81 -19.22
CA ILE A 324 -4.20 21.08 -19.92
C ILE A 324 -4.24 19.62 -19.45
N GLU A 325 -4.90 18.76 -20.22
CA GLU A 325 -5.23 17.38 -19.82
C GLU A 325 -4.01 16.52 -19.51
N TRP A 326 -2.96 16.62 -20.34
CA TRP A 326 -1.78 15.76 -20.22
C TRP A 326 -0.83 16.19 -19.09
N LEU A 327 -0.96 17.42 -18.56
CA LEU A 327 -0.05 17.94 -17.53
C LEU A 327 -0.13 17.13 -16.25
N GLY A 328 -1.35 16.81 -15.78
CA GLY A 328 -1.55 15.98 -14.60
C GLY A 328 -0.89 14.61 -14.75
N PHE A 329 -1.10 13.96 -15.91
CA PHE A 329 -0.45 12.67 -16.22
C PHE A 329 1.07 12.78 -16.32
N ALA A 330 1.60 13.82 -16.96
CA ALA A 330 3.04 14.02 -17.08
C ALA A 330 3.71 14.22 -15.72
N VAL A 331 3.11 14.98 -14.81
CA VAL A 331 3.63 15.15 -13.44
C VAL A 331 3.62 13.82 -12.69
N VAL A 332 2.54 13.03 -12.81
CA VAL A 332 2.47 11.69 -12.19
C VAL A 332 3.56 10.78 -12.74
N LEU A 333 3.71 10.71 -14.06
CA LEU A 333 4.75 9.90 -14.70
C LEU A 333 6.15 10.34 -14.31
N ALA A 334 6.39 11.65 -14.19
CA ALA A 334 7.66 12.19 -13.73
C ALA A 334 7.96 11.78 -12.27
N VAL A 335 6.98 11.85 -11.38
CA VAL A 335 7.15 11.46 -9.97
C VAL A 335 7.35 9.94 -9.81
N ILE A 336 6.53 9.13 -10.49
CA ILE A 336 6.68 7.67 -10.47
C ILE A 336 8.02 7.28 -11.12
N GLY A 337 8.35 7.89 -12.26
CA GLY A 337 9.63 7.68 -12.95
C GLY A 337 10.82 8.04 -12.05
N PHE A 338 10.74 9.16 -11.32
CA PHE A 338 11.74 9.53 -10.33
C PHE A 338 11.90 8.46 -9.24
N LEU A 339 10.80 7.97 -8.65
CA LEU A 339 10.83 6.92 -7.62
C LEU A 339 11.47 5.62 -8.11
N VAL A 340 11.12 5.20 -9.33
CA VAL A 340 11.64 3.96 -9.95
C VAL A 340 13.10 4.12 -10.36
N PHE A 341 13.47 5.24 -10.99
CA PHE A 341 14.82 5.50 -11.49
C PHE A 341 15.84 5.67 -10.35
N THR A 342 15.48 6.43 -9.31
CA THR A 342 16.31 6.56 -8.10
C THR A 342 16.33 5.29 -7.25
N ARG A 343 15.62 4.25 -7.69
CA ARG A 343 15.42 2.98 -6.98
C ARG A 343 14.87 3.19 -5.57
N VAL A 344 14.18 4.30 -5.30
CA VAL A 344 13.55 4.55 -3.99
C VAL A 344 12.42 3.59 -3.76
N PHE A 345 11.56 3.39 -4.78
CA PHE A 345 10.40 2.52 -4.69
C PHE A 345 9.96 2.04 -6.08
N GLY A 346 9.37 0.85 -6.20
CA GLY A 346 8.81 0.35 -7.46
C GLY A 346 9.81 -0.32 -8.42
N HIS A 347 11.11 -0.25 -8.15
CA HIS A 347 12.15 -0.81 -9.05
C HIS A 347 12.07 -2.34 -9.16
N VAL A 348 11.82 -3.04 -8.05
CA VAL A 348 11.73 -4.51 -8.05
C VAL A 348 10.53 -4.97 -8.88
N GLU A 349 9.39 -4.31 -8.72
CA GLU A 349 8.15 -4.57 -9.43
C GLU A 349 8.31 -4.29 -10.92
N PHE A 350 8.99 -3.19 -11.27
CA PHE A 350 9.33 -2.86 -12.65
C PHE A 350 10.17 -3.95 -13.30
N VAL A 351 11.24 -4.41 -12.63
CA VAL A 351 12.09 -5.51 -13.12
C VAL A 351 11.28 -6.80 -13.27
N LEU A 352 10.47 -7.16 -12.28
CA LEU A 352 9.64 -8.38 -12.32
C LEU A 352 8.61 -8.36 -13.46
N LEU A 353 7.96 -7.21 -13.68
CA LEU A 353 7.02 -7.02 -14.78
C LEU A 353 7.73 -7.13 -16.12
N ASN A 354 8.91 -6.51 -16.23
CA ASN A 354 9.70 -6.54 -17.45
C ASN A 354 10.10 -7.98 -17.81
N THR A 355 10.59 -8.76 -16.84
CA THR A 355 10.97 -10.16 -17.09
C THR A 355 9.80 -11.02 -17.57
N LYS A 356 8.58 -10.81 -17.05
CA LYS A 356 7.38 -11.53 -17.52
C LYS A 356 6.88 -11.05 -18.88
N LEU A 357 6.91 -9.74 -19.14
CA LEU A 357 6.52 -9.15 -20.43
C LEU A 357 7.47 -9.58 -21.55
N PHE A 358 8.78 -9.60 -21.29
CA PHE A 358 9.77 -10.12 -22.25
C PHE A 358 9.58 -11.62 -22.51
N GLY A 359 9.25 -12.41 -21.48
CA GLY A 359 8.91 -13.83 -21.65
C GLY A 359 7.62 -14.05 -22.49
N PHE A 360 6.60 -13.22 -22.30
CA PHE A 360 5.35 -13.29 -23.07
C PHE A 360 5.48 -12.73 -24.49
N GLY A 361 6.28 -11.68 -24.69
CA GLY A 361 6.58 -11.10 -25.99
C GLY A 361 7.32 -12.08 -26.91
N ARG A 362 8.25 -12.86 -26.36
CA ARG A 362 8.93 -13.94 -27.08
C ARG A 362 7.99 -15.11 -27.45
N PHE A 363 6.95 -15.35 -26.64
CA PHE A 363 5.90 -16.32 -26.95
C PHE A 363 4.98 -15.85 -28.10
N LEU A 364 4.76 -14.55 -28.25
CA LEU A 364 3.95 -13.98 -29.35
C LEU A 364 4.77 -13.68 -30.62
N SER A 365 6.07 -13.42 -30.52
CA SER A 365 6.91 -13.08 -31.68
C SER A 365 7.45 -14.29 -32.45
N PHE A 366 7.26 -15.51 -31.96
CA PHE A 366 7.63 -16.74 -32.69
C PHE A 366 6.39 -17.47 -33.23
N GLY A 367 5.77 -16.85 -34.23
CA GLY A 367 5.03 -17.61 -35.24
C GLY A 367 6.02 -18.32 -36.16
N SER A 368 6.03 -19.66 -36.10
CA SER A 368 6.56 -20.57 -37.12
C SER A 368 7.93 -20.24 -37.70
N SER A 369 9.00 -20.70 -37.05
CA SER A 369 10.17 -21.22 -37.76
C SER A 369 10.80 -22.27 -36.87
N GLY A 370 10.80 -23.53 -37.34
CA GLY A 370 11.47 -24.62 -36.68
C GLY A 370 12.97 -24.37 -36.76
N ASP A 371 13.57 -24.08 -35.62
CA ASP A 371 14.92 -24.49 -35.31
C ASP A 371 14.94 -24.85 -33.82
N SER A 372 15.27 -26.11 -33.57
CA SER A 372 15.49 -26.69 -32.25
C SER A 372 16.73 -26.03 -31.62
N VAL A 373 16.50 -25.02 -30.80
CA VAL A 373 17.49 -24.54 -29.84
C VAL A 373 16.89 -24.73 -28.46
N ASP A 374 17.51 -25.59 -27.65
CA ASP A 374 17.20 -25.80 -26.23
C ASP A 374 17.44 -24.49 -25.46
N ASP A 375 16.47 -23.59 -25.48
CA ASP A 375 16.51 -22.34 -24.71
C ASP A 375 16.28 -22.66 -23.22
N VAL A 376 17.36 -22.57 -22.43
CA VAL A 376 17.32 -22.65 -20.97
C VAL A 376 16.99 -21.26 -20.41
N HIS A 377 15.87 -21.13 -19.70
CA HIS A 377 15.48 -19.87 -19.07
C HIS A 377 15.99 -19.82 -17.61
N HIS A 378 16.93 -18.90 -17.35
CA HIS A 378 17.36 -18.54 -16.00
C HIS A 378 16.76 -17.19 -15.61
N THR A 379 16.00 -17.14 -14.51
CA THR A 379 15.60 -15.86 -13.90
C THR A 379 15.98 -15.88 -12.43
N ARG A 380 16.76 -14.87 -12.01
CA ARG A 380 17.26 -14.71 -10.63
C ARG A 380 16.88 -13.32 -10.16
N VAL A 381 16.24 -13.21 -9.00
CA VAL A 381 15.88 -11.91 -8.42
C VAL A 381 16.16 -11.95 -6.92
N ASN A 382 17.11 -11.12 -6.47
CA ASN A 382 17.31 -10.88 -5.06
C ASN A 382 16.25 -9.88 -4.58
N LEU A 383 15.34 -10.32 -3.71
CA LEU A 383 14.20 -9.51 -3.24
C LEU A 383 14.61 -8.61 -2.08
N GLN A 384 15.59 -9.03 -1.26
CA GLN A 384 16.12 -8.28 -0.12
C GLN A 384 17.39 -8.96 0.42
N GLY A 385 18.45 -8.20 0.72
CA GLY A 385 19.70 -8.74 1.32
C GLY A 385 20.96 -8.39 0.54
N THR A 386 22.13 -8.66 1.13
CA THR A 386 23.46 -8.42 0.51
C THR A 386 24.22 -9.73 0.20
N ARG A 387 23.67 -10.89 0.55
CA ARG A 387 24.36 -12.18 0.41
C ARG A 387 24.43 -12.67 -1.04
N GLN A 388 25.56 -13.31 -1.37
CA GLN A 388 25.82 -13.92 -2.68
C GLN A 388 25.23 -15.34 -2.76
N TRP A 389 23.91 -15.41 -2.97
CA TRP A 389 23.18 -16.68 -3.18
C TRP A 389 23.52 -17.40 -4.50
N GLU A 390 24.46 -16.84 -5.28
CA GLU A 390 24.84 -17.28 -6.62
C GLU A 390 25.51 -18.66 -6.62
N ASN A 391 26.35 -18.96 -5.63
CA ASN A 391 27.05 -20.23 -5.55
C ASN A 391 26.09 -21.38 -5.19
N LEU A 392 25.17 -21.13 -4.26
CA LEU A 392 24.17 -22.10 -3.84
C LEU A 392 23.17 -22.40 -4.96
N TRP A 393 22.72 -21.36 -5.66
CA TRP A 393 21.87 -21.52 -6.84
C TRP A 393 22.62 -22.18 -8.00
N GLY A 394 23.92 -21.92 -8.17
CA GLY A 394 24.78 -22.58 -9.15
C GLY A 394 24.83 -24.10 -8.94
N ALA A 395 25.09 -24.53 -7.71
CA ALA A 395 25.10 -25.96 -7.35
C ALA A 395 23.74 -26.64 -7.60
N LEU A 396 22.64 -25.95 -7.29
CA LEU A 396 21.29 -26.44 -7.58
C LEU A 396 21.03 -26.56 -9.08
N VAL A 397 21.46 -25.60 -9.89
CA VAL A 397 21.30 -25.63 -11.35
C VAL A 397 22.18 -26.74 -11.98
N GLU A 398 23.40 -26.95 -11.51
CA GLU A 398 24.26 -28.07 -11.97
C GLU A 398 23.63 -29.43 -11.65
N SER A 399 22.97 -29.56 -10.49
CA SER A 399 22.24 -30.78 -10.14
C SER A 399 21.02 -31.01 -11.06
N ALA A 400 20.49 -29.97 -11.69
CA ALA A 400 19.27 -30.06 -12.47
C ALA A 400 19.43 -30.93 -13.72
N GLU A 401 20.63 -30.99 -14.31
CA GLU A 401 20.92 -31.91 -15.41
C GLU A 401 21.09 -33.35 -14.93
N ARG A 402 21.72 -33.54 -13.76
CA ARG A 402 21.92 -34.86 -13.14
C ARG A 402 20.61 -35.56 -12.81
N PHE A 403 19.59 -34.81 -12.39
CA PHE A 403 18.28 -35.32 -11.99
C PHE A 403 17.21 -35.17 -13.10
N HIS A 404 17.61 -34.89 -14.35
CA HIS A 404 16.70 -34.75 -15.48
C HIS A 404 15.52 -33.80 -15.22
N LEU A 405 15.80 -32.68 -14.56
CA LEU A 405 14.77 -31.72 -14.18
C LEU A 405 14.30 -30.91 -15.38
N VAL A 406 13.00 -30.63 -15.42
CA VAL A 406 12.36 -29.75 -16.41
C VAL A 406 12.20 -28.34 -15.85
N LYS A 407 11.94 -28.22 -14.54
CA LYS A 407 11.71 -26.95 -13.87
C LYS A 407 12.13 -27.01 -12.40
N MET A 408 12.72 -25.91 -11.92
CA MET A 408 13.09 -25.72 -10.52
C MET A 408 12.75 -24.29 -10.09
N GLN A 409 12.16 -24.15 -8.90
CA GLN A 409 11.84 -22.87 -8.28
C GLN A 409 12.29 -22.88 -6.83
N LEU A 410 13.21 -21.98 -6.49
CA LEU A 410 13.68 -21.77 -5.13
C LEU A 410 13.09 -20.48 -4.58
N ASN A 411 12.46 -20.58 -3.41
CA ASN A 411 11.95 -19.45 -2.67
C ASN A 411 12.49 -19.51 -1.24
N LEU A 412 13.45 -18.64 -0.93
CA LEU A 412 14.00 -18.47 0.41
C LEU A 412 13.43 -17.20 1.04
N SER A 413 12.94 -17.34 2.26
CA SER A 413 12.42 -16.26 3.09
C SER A 413 12.99 -16.43 4.49
N MET A 414 14.02 -15.64 4.81
CA MET A 414 14.69 -15.63 6.11
C MET A 414 14.50 -14.28 6.82
N PRO A 415 13.36 -14.07 7.50
CA PRO A 415 13.04 -12.80 8.15
C PRO A 415 14.06 -12.37 9.22
N ARG A 416 14.69 -13.33 9.92
CA ARG A 416 15.69 -13.06 10.98
C ARG A 416 17.00 -12.47 10.44
N LEU A 417 17.34 -12.77 9.19
CA LEU A 417 18.58 -12.33 8.54
C LEU A 417 18.33 -11.22 7.52
N HIS A 418 17.08 -10.77 7.35
CA HIS A 418 16.64 -9.80 6.34
C HIS A 418 16.93 -10.23 4.89
N GLU A 419 16.93 -11.54 4.63
CA GLU A 419 17.25 -12.12 3.33
C GLU A 419 16.00 -12.73 2.69
N ASN A 420 15.70 -12.33 1.45
CA ASN A 420 14.65 -12.91 0.62
C ASN A 420 15.22 -13.17 -0.78
N PHE A 421 15.28 -14.43 -1.18
CA PHE A 421 15.87 -14.83 -2.46
C PHE A 421 14.87 -15.66 -3.27
N TYR A 422 14.73 -15.31 -4.55
CA TYR A 422 13.87 -16.02 -5.49
C TYR A 422 14.63 -16.34 -6.76
N ALA A 423 14.63 -17.61 -7.14
CA ALA A 423 15.26 -18.05 -8.36
C ALA A 423 14.45 -19.14 -9.06
N THR A 424 14.45 -19.11 -10.39
CA THR A 424 13.76 -20.10 -11.22
C THR A 424 14.65 -20.55 -12.36
N TRP A 425 14.59 -21.84 -12.64
CA TRP A 425 15.26 -22.50 -13.75
C TRP A 425 14.24 -23.39 -14.47
N GLY A 426 14.35 -23.50 -15.79
CA GLY A 426 13.61 -24.50 -16.54
C GLY A 426 14.06 -24.60 -18.00
N LYS A 427 13.84 -25.79 -18.59
CA LYS A 427 14.07 -26.08 -20.01
C LYS A 427 12.75 -25.89 -20.78
N SER A 428 12.77 -25.12 -21.87
CA SER A 428 11.58 -24.86 -22.68
C SER A 428 11.49 -25.85 -23.85
N GLY A 429 10.93 -27.04 -23.61
CA GLY A 429 10.69 -28.08 -24.62
C GLY A 429 9.25 -28.59 -24.62
N ARG A 430 8.72 -29.02 -25.78
CA ARG A 430 7.42 -29.72 -25.87
C ARG A 430 7.53 -31.14 -25.29
N HIS A 431 7.38 -31.27 -23.98
CA HIS A 431 7.29 -32.57 -23.28
C HIS A 431 5.86 -33.12 -23.30
N ALA A 432 5.22 -33.15 -24.47
CA ALA A 432 3.79 -33.46 -24.59
C ALA A 432 3.43 -34.95 -24.40
N ARG A 433 4.42 -35.83 -24.14
CA ARG A 433 4.21 -37.29 -23.95
C ARG A 433 5.01 -37.91 -22.80
N ASP A 434 5.71 -37.12 -21.99
CA ASP A 434 6.54 -37.66 -20.89
C ASP A 434 5.75 -37.64 -19.58
N LEU A 435 5.84 -38.72 -18.79
CA LEU A 435 5.34 -38.74 -17.41
C LEU A 435 6.22 -37.83 -16.57
N LEU A 436 5.64 -36.75 -16.05
CA LEU A 436 6.34 -35.79 -15.19
C LEU A 436 5.97 -36.03 -13.73
N TRP A 437 6.95 -35.92 -12.85
CA TRP A 437 6.72 -35.86 -11.40
C TRP A 437 7.00 -34.44 -10.88
N GLN A 438 6.28 -34.06 -9.83
CA GLN A 438 6.46 -32.78 -9.16
C GLN A 438 6.54 -33.00 -7.65
N THR A 439 7.50 -32.34 -7.01
CA THR A 439 7.63 -32.35 -5.55
C THR A 439 7.87 -30.94 -5.02
N GLU A 440 7.41 -30.70 -3.79
CA GLU A 440 7.72 -29.49 -3.03
C GLU A 440 8.44 -29.89 -1.74
N ILE A 441 9.71 -29.48 -1.63
CA ILE A 441 10.55 -29.79 -0.47
C ILE A 441 10.62 -28.52 0.40
N PRO A 442 10.13 -28.57 1.65
CA PRO A 442 10.34 -27.47 2.59
C PRO A 442 11.81 -27.44 2.99
N LEU A 443 12.44 -26.26 2.92
CA LEU A 443 13.82 -26.10 3.36
C LEU A 443 13.85 -25.70 4.83
N ILE A 444 14.56 -26.47 5.65
CA ILE A 444 14.65 -26.30 7.10
C ILE A 444 16.09 -26.00 7.50
N VAL A 445 16.30 -24.94 8.27
CA VAL A 445 17.59 -24.62 8.87
C VAL A 445 17.38 -24.46 10.38
N GLU A 446 18.18 -25.18 11.18
CA GLU A 446 18.09 -25.20 12.65
C GLU A 446 16.66 -25.47 13.18
N GLY A 447 15.92 -26.36 12.50
CA GLY A 447 14.55 -26.72 12.90
C GLY A 447 13.49 -25.65 12.58
N GLN A 448 13.80 -24.63 11.77
CA GLN A 448 12.84 -23.64 11.30
C GLN A 448 12.72 -23.66 9.77
N PRO A 449 11.50 -23.61 9.21
CA PRO A 449 11.31 -23.55 7.76
C PRO A 449 11.76 -22.19 7.22
N VAL A 450 12.78 -22.20 6.36
CA VAL A 450 13.39 -21.00 5.74
C VAL A 450 12.98 -20.78 4.29
N GLY A 451 12.31 -21.75 3.67
CA GLY A 451 11.92 -21.64 2.27
C GLY A 451 11.25 -22.88 1.72
N ARG A 452 11.03 -22.89 0.40
CA ARG A 452 10.57 -24.06 -0.36
C ARG A 452 11.34 -24.16 -1.67
N LEU A 453 11.66 -25.40 -2.02
CA LEU A 453 12.20 -25.79 -3.32
C LEU A 453 11.14 -26.61 -4.05
N SER A 454 10.58 -26.07 -5.13
CA SER A 454 9.64 -26.77 -6.00
C SER A 454 10.36 -27.27 -7.23
N VAL A 455 10.22 -28.56 -7.52
CA VAL A 455 10.95 -29.24 -8.59
C VAL A 455 10.00 -30.08 -9.43
N THR A 456 10.23 -30.08 -10.74
CA THR A 456 9.53 -30.90 -11.71
C THR A 456 10.55 -31.63 -12.56
N GLY A 457 10.47 -32.96 -12.62
CA GLY A 457 11.38 -33.83 -13.38
C GLY A 457 10.63 -34.76 -14.32
N GLN A 458 11.35 -35.31 -15.30
CA GLN A 458 10.85 -36.39 -16.15
C GLN A 458 11.07 -37.74 -15.45
N GLN A 459 10.05 -38.58 -15.43
CA GLN A 459 10.16 -39.94 -14.91
C GLN A 459 10.92 -40.81 -15.92
N HIS A 460 12.10 -41.33 -15.53
CA HIS A 460 12.91 -42.21 -16.36
C HIS A 460 12.91 -43.66 -15.84
N GLU A 461 12.82 -43.85 -14.52
CA GLU A 461 12.75 -45.17 -13.89
C GLU A 461 11.31 -45.69 -13.68
N ALA A 462 11.19 -47.00 -13.37
CA ALA A 462 9.92 -47.69 -13.14
C ALA A 462 9.04 -47.02 -12.05
N TYR A 463 9.64 -46.25 -11.13
CA TYR A 463 8.92 -45.53 -10.07
C TYR A 463 9.51 -44.14 -9.83
N ALA A 464 8.69 -43.09 -10.01
CA ALA A 464 9.05 -41.70 -9.69
C ALA A 464 9.49 -41.48 -8.23
N SER A 465 9.12 -42.39 -7.31
CA SER A 465 9.51 -42.33 -5.90
C SER A 465 11.02 -42.46 -5.69
N THR A 466 11.73 -43.19 -6.55
CA THR A 466 13.18 -43.40 -6.41
C THR A 466 13.94 -42.12 -6.75
N GLU A 467 13.57 -41.47 -7.85
CA GLU A 467 14.16 -40.18 -8.27
C GLU A 467 13.85 -39.05 -7.27
N ILE A 468 12.62 -39.02 -6.73
CA ILE A 468 12.23 -38.07 -5.68
C ILE A 468 13.07 -38.27 -4.41
N ASN A 469 13.27 -39.51 -3.97
CA ASN A 469 14.06 -39.79 -2.76
C ASN A 469 15.53 -39.41 -2.94
N GLN A 470 16.16 -39.76 -4.08
CA GLN A 470 17.55 -39.37 -4.36
C GLN A 470 17.72 -37.84 -4.41
N PHE A 471 16.71 -37.12 -4.92
CA PHE A 471 16.72 -35.67 -4.93
C PHE A 471 16.54 -35.08 -3.52
N ILE A 472 15.68 -35.67 -2.69
CA ILE A 472 15.51 -35.27 -1.28
C ILE A 472 16.84 -35.45 -0.52
N ASP A 473 17.52 -36.58 -0.66
CA ASP A 473 18.83 -36.84 -0.02
C ASP A 473 19.90 -35.80 -0.43
N PHE A 474 19.88 -35.37 -1.69
CA PHE A 474 20.74 -34.29 -2.17
C PHE A 474 20.39 -32.93 -1.53
N VAL A 475 19.10 -32.62 -1.39
CA VAL A 475 18.63 -31.40 -0.75
C VAL A 475 19.01 -31.37 0.74
N GLU A 476 18.94 -32.48 1.46
CA GLU A 476 19.40 -32.58 2.86
C GLU A 476 20.90 -32.28 3.01
N THR A 477 21.70 -32.69 2.02
CA THR A 477 23.13 -32.36 1.96
C THR A 477 23.33 -30.84 1.78
N LEU A 478 22.52 -30.20 0.94
CA LEU A 478 22.53 -28.75 0.75
C LEU A 478 22.05 -27.98 1.99
N GLU A 479 21.04 -28.48 2.73
CA GLU A 479 20.58 -27.89 3.99
C GLU A 479 21.69 -27.84 5.05
N SER A 480 22.54 -28.87 5.06
CA SER A 480 23.72 -28.92 5.94
C SER A 480 24.75 -27.83 5.58
N GLU A 481 25.00 -27.60 4.29
CA GLU A 481 25.86 -26.49 3.83
C GLU A 481 25.24 -25.11 4.09
N LEU A 482 23.92 -24.98 3.90
CA LEU A 482 23.15 -23.77 4.19
C LEU A 482 23.27 -23.41 5.68
N THR A 483 23.18 -24.40 6.56
CA THR A 483 23.35 -24.25 8.01
C THR A 483 24.76 -23.78 8.36
N LEU A 484 25.79 -24.34 7.72
CA LEU A 484 27.19 -23.94 7.94
C LEU A 484 27.47 -22.51 7.46
N LEU A 485 26.97 -22.13 6.28
CA LEU A 485 27.09 -20.76 5.76
C LEU A 485 26.42 -19.74 6.68
N ILE A 486 25.23 -20.07 7.20
CA ILE A 486 24.51 -19.20 8.14
C ILE A 486 25.27 -19.07 9.47
N ARG A 487 25.85 -20.16 10.01
CA ARG A 487 26.60 -20.13 11.27
C ARG A 487 27.93 -19.38 11.20
N ARG A 488 28.72 -19.60 10.15
CA ARG A 488 30.08 -19.03 10.02
C ARG A 488 30.08 -17.49 10.01
N GLU A 489 29.09 -16.89 9.36
CA GLU A 489 28.97 -15.44 9.28
C GLU A 489 28.28 -14.82 10.51
N SER A 490 27.36 -15.54 11.15
CA SER A 490 26.76 -15.13 12.43
C SER A 490 27.83 -14.98 13.53
N GLN A 491 28.81 -15.89 13.53
CA GLN A 491 29.97 -15.81 14.42
C GLN A 491 30.93 -14.67 14.05
N MET A 492 31.09 -14.34 12.77
CA MET A 492 31.87 -13.18 12.33
C MET A 492 31.20 -11.85 12.75
N LEU A 493 29.89 -11.71 12.57
CA LEU A 493 29.15 -10.51 13.00
C LEU A 493 29.16 -10.35 14.53
N ALA A 494 29.08 -11.45 15.28
CA ALA A 494 29.24 -11.44 16.73
C ALA A 494 30.67 -11.03 17.15
N ALA A 495 31.69 -11.54 16.47
CA ALA A 495 33.09 -11.19 16.74
C ALA A 495 33.41 -9.72 16.38
N VAL A 496 32.79 -9.17 15.34
CA VAL A 496 32.91 -7.74 14.98
C VAL A 496 32.20 -6.85 16.01
N ALA A 497 30.99 -7.23 16.45
CA ALA A 497 30.27 -6.51 17.50
C ALA A 497 31.00 -6.53 18.87
N GLU A 498 31.70 -7.63 19.19
CA GLU A 498 32.52 -7.73 20.39
C GLU A 498 33.83 -6.91 20.30
N LYS A 499 34.32 -6.68 19.08
CA LYS A 499 35.49 -5.84 18.82
C LYS A 499 35.15 -4.35 18.89
N ASP A 500 33.96 -3.96 18.43
CA ASP A 500 33.44 -2.59 18.53
C ASP A 500 33.10 -2.21 19.98
N SER A 501 32.62 -3.15 20.82
CA SER A 501 32.36 -2.86 22.25
C SER A 501 33.65 -2.69 23.07
N LYS A 502 34.77 -3.31 22.65
CA LYS A 502 36.09 -3.17 23.29
C LYS A 502 36.88 -1.93 22.84
N GLN A 503 36.41 -1.19 21.81
CA GLN A 503 37.08 0.02 21.29
C GLN A 503 36.42 1.34 21.72
N GLN A 504 35.36 1.33 22.53
CA GLN A 504 34.85 2.54 23.17
C GLN A 504 35.65 2.85 24.45
N PRO A 505 36.42 3.96 24.51
CA PRO A 505 37.12 4.33 25.73
C PRO A 505 36.12 4.73 26.82
N SER A 506 36.29 4.16 28.02
CA SER A 506 35.48 4.46 29.20
C SER A 506 35.55 5.96 29.52
N LYS A 507 34.44 6.67 29.32
CA LYS A 507 34.22 7.99 29.94
C LYS A 507 33.85 7.79 31.40
N ASP A 508 34.84 7.46 32.22
CA ASP A 508 34.79 7.64 33.66
C ASP A 508 36.10 8.31 34.07
N SER A 509 36.08 9.64 34.08
CA SER A 509 37.10 10.46 34.74
C SER A 509 36.47 10.97 36.05
N PRO A 510 37.10 10.73 37.21
CA PRO A 510 36.53 11.13 38.49
C PRO A 510 36.63 12.65 38.65
N ILE A 511 35.54 13.25 39.14
CA ILE A 511 35.48 14.62 39.63
C ILE A 511 36.44 14.71 40.83
N VAL A 512 37.48 15.54 40.71
CA VAL A 512 38.38 15.88 41.80
C VAL A 512 37.75 17.03 42.60
N GLU A 513 37.33 16.74 43.83
CA GLU A 513 37.15 17.72 44.89
C GLU A 513 38.53 18.06 45.50
N GLY A 514 38.80 19.34 45.78
CA GLY A 514 39.87 19.71 46.72
C GLY A 514 40.51 21.09 46.56
N VAL A 515 40.03 22.03 47.40
CA VAL A 515 40.64 23.28 47.92
C VAL A 515 40.59 24.53 47.06
#